data_AF-J5XU79-F1
#
_entry.id   AF-J5XU79-F1
#
_cell.length_a   1.000
_cell.length_b   1.000
_cell.length_c   1.000
_cell.angle_alpha   90.00
_cell.angle_beta   90.00
_cell.angle_gamma   90.00
#
_symmetry.space_group_name_H-M   'P 1'
#
loop_
_entity.id
_entity.type
_entity.pdbx_description
1 polymer ?
#
loop_
_entity_poly.entity_id
_entity_poly.type
_entity_poly.pdbx_seq_one_letter_code
_entity_poly.pdbx_strand_id
1 'polypeptide(L)'
;MKEEKPFIDSVIEDLYKEEDLKETLSQYDFYFGTLKGKDFKESEIYKRYLSQFAALPFTCHDASEYDDIFDWDLLYRFIFASASMEYYFKINKSQDSLPQIDLHMVVVKGSEDRQMTDKILAELWSFQIIRLYYIFLREQIELFVISLVEEDDEDSSFTQSMKDRITHFQLLKDKVLIELELYELV
;
A
#
# COMPACT_ATOMS: atom_id res chain seq x y z
N MET A 1 -3.70 22.26 21.60
CA MET A 1 -2.88 21.25 20.89
C MET A 1 -2.82 21.67 19.44
N LYS A 2 -1.63 21.78 18.85
CA LYS A 2 -1.53 21.83 17.39
C LYS A 2 -1.83 20.40 16.93
N GLU A 3 -2.81 20.22 16.05
CA GLU A 3 -2.98 18.93 15.37
C GLU A 3 -1.68 18.66 14.61
N GLU A 4 -1.01 17.56 14.95
CA GLU A 4 0.14 17.12 14.17
C GLU A 4 -0.36 16.68 12.80
N LYS A 5 0.32 17.18 11.77
CA LYS A 5 -0.03 16.92 10.38
C LYS A 5 0.22 15.43 10.09
N PRO A 6 -0.72 14.69 9.48
CA PRO A 6 -0.51 13.30 9.12
C PRO A 6 0.78 13.11 8.32
N PHE A 7 1.52 12.02 8.58
CA PHE A 7 2.80 11.74 7.91
C PHE A 7 2.68 11.74 6.37
N ILE A 8 1.57 11.21 5.84
CA ILE A 8 1.28 11.17 4.40
C ILE A 8 1.31 12.57 3.76
N ASP A 9 0.98 13.63 4.51
CA ASP A 9 0.98 14.98 3.98
C ASP A 9 2.40 15.49 3.70
N SER A 10 3.40 15.02 4.45
CA SER A 10 4.81 15.31 4.17
C SER A 10 5.24 14.63 2.87
N VAL A 11 4.81 13.39 2.67
CA VAL A 11 5.12 12.61 1.46
C VAL A 11 4.49 13.26 0.24
N ILE A 12 3.24 13.72 0.35
CA ILE A 12 2.55 14.51 -0.69
C ILE A 12 3.36 15.78 -1.00
N GLU A 13 3.73 16.56 0.01
CA GLU A 13 4.52 17.78 -0.22
C GLU A 13 5.83 17.53 -0.96
N ASP A 14 6.52 16.44 -0.64
CA ASP A 14 7.76 16.05 -1.28
C ASP A 14 7.54 15.62 -2.74
N LEU A 15 6.53 14.81 -3.04
CA LEU A 15 6.21 14.41 -4.42
C LEU A 15 5.96 15.61 -5.34
N TYR A 16 5.31 16.67 -4.85
CA TYR A 16 5.07 17.86 -5.66
C TYR A 16 6.27 18.80 -5.81
N LYS A 17 7.42 18.51 -5.17
CA LYS A 17 8.69 19.19 -5.44
C LYS A 17 9.47 18.52 -6.56
N GLU A 18 9.06 17.32 -6.97
CA GLU A 18 9.77 16.49 -7.94
C GLU A 18 9.42 16.93 -9.36
N GLU A 19 10.43 17.41 -10.08
CA GLU A 19 10.24 17.95 -11.43
C GLU A 19 9.85 16.86 -12.44
N ASP A 20 10.26 15.59 -12.24
CA ASP A 20 9.90 14.47 -13.11
C ASP A 20 8.42 14.09 -13.00
N LEU A 21 7.76 14.40 -11.87
CA LEU A 21 6.35 14.12 -11.63
C LEU A 21 5.42 15.29 -11.98
N LYS A 22 5.97 16.45 -12.35
CA LYS A 22 5.19 17.68 -12.51
C LYS A 22 4.06 17.55 -13.52
N GLU A 23 4.29 16.89 -14.65
CA GLU A 23 3.27 16.67 -15.68
C GLU A 23 2.18 15.72 -15.16
N THR A 24 2.58 14.55 -14.64
CA THR A 24 1.67 13.55 -14.07
C THR A 24 0.80 14.14 -12.96
N LEU A 25 1.40 14.89 -12.03
CA LEU A 25 0.67 15.55 -10.94
C LEU A 25 -0.28 16.63 -11.47
N SER A 26 0.11 17.38 -12.51
CA SER A 26 -0.78 18.38 -13.12
C SER A 26 -2.00 17.73 -13.77
N GLN A 27 -1.80 16.59 -14.43
CA GLN A 27 -2.90 15.80 -15.00
C GLN A 27 -3.80 15.24 -13.89
N TYR A 28 -3.22 14.62 -12.86
CA TYR A 28 -3.97 14.12 -11.71
C TYR A 28 -4.82 15.24 -11.06
N ASP A 29 -4.20 16.38 -10.75
CA ASP A 29 -4.86 17.52 -10.10
C ASP A 29 -6.01 18.08 -10.95
N PHE A 30 -5.87 18.06 -12.28
CA PHE A 30 -6.91 18.53 -13.20
C PHE A 30 -8.16 17.64 -13.16
N TYR A 31 -7.99 16.31 -13.15
CA TYR A 31 -9.12 15.37 -13.23
C TYR A 31 -9.69 14.99 -11.86
N PHE A 32 -8.85 14.85 -10.84
CA PHE A 32 -9.24 14.30 -9.53
C PHE A 32 -9.13 15.32 -8.39
N GLY A 33 -8.55 16.49 -8.67
CA GLY A 33 -8.31 17.54 -7.69
C GLY A 33 -7.02 17.31 -6.88
N THR A 34 -6.39 18.42 -6.50
CA THR A 34 -5.10 18.38 -5.78
C THR A 34 -5.15 17.60 -4.48
N LEU A 35 -4.06 16.87 -4.19
CA LEU A 35 -3.83 16.19 -2.92
C LEU A 35 -3.29 17.14 -1.84
N LYS A 36 -2.68 18.27 -2.23
CA LYS A 36 -2.05 19.19 -1.27
C LYS A 36 -3.05 19.80 -0.30
N GLY A 37 -2.73 19.68 0.99
CA GLY A 37 -3.46 20.37 2.05
C GLY A 37 -4.89 19.85 2.27
N LYS A 38 -5.19 18.66 1.76
CA LYS A 38 -6.46 17.95 2.00
C LYS A 38 -6.19 16.66 2.76
N ASP A 39 -7.22 16.16 3.43
CA ASP A 39 -7.17 14.81 3.98
C ASP A 39 -6.99 13.81 2.84
N PHE A 40 -5.94 13.00 2.89
CA PHE A 40 -5.65 11.98 1.88
C PHE A 40 -6.80 10.98 1.73
N LYS A 41 -7.55 10.69 2.80
CA LYS A 41 -8.71 9.78 2.76
C LYS A 41 -9.87 10.34 1.95
N GLU A 42 -9.87 11.65 1.67
CA GLU A 42 -10.83 12.28 0.78
C GLU A 42 -10.44 12.24 -0.71
N SER A 43 -9.21 11.80 -1.03
CA SER A 43 -8.75 11.68 -2.42
C SER A 43 -9.49 10.59 -3.20
N GLU A 44 -9.52 10.72 -4.52
CA GLU A 44 -10.11 9.69 -5.39
C GLU A 44 -9.29 8.39 -5.37
N ILE A 45 -7.96 8.48 -5.17
CA ILE A 45 -7.09 7.30 -4.96
C ILE A 45 -7.61 6.48 -3.78
N TYR A 46 -7.84 7.14 -2.64
CA TYR A 46 -8.31 6.44 -1.45
C TYR A 46 -9.74 5.93 -1.65
N LYS A 47 -10.66 6.80 -2.05
CA LYS A 47 -12.09 6.48 -2.15
C LYS A 47 -12.38 5.37 -3.15
N ARG A 48 -11.79 5.42 -4.34
CA ARG A 48 -12.09 4.46 -5.42
C ARG A 48 -11.31 3.17 -5.29
N TYR A 49 -10.10 3.19 -4.72
CA TYR A 49 -9.22 2.03 -4.73
C TYR A 49 -8.75 1.59 -3.35
N LEU A 50 -8.01 2.42 -2.61
CA LEU A 50 -7.41 1.97 -1.34
C LEU A 50 -8.44 1.60 -0.27
N SER A 51 -9.65 2.17 -0.35
CA SER A 51 -10.79 1.85 0.53
C SER A 51 -11.25 0.40 0.41
N GLN A 52 -11.02 -0.24 -0.74
CA GLN A 52 -11.44 -1.62 -1.04
C GLN A 52 -10.62 -2.66 -0.26
N PHE A 53 -9.43 -2.28 0.21
CA PHE A 53 -8.57 -3.10 1.05
C PHE A 53 -8.95 -2.89 2.51
N ALA A 54 -9.89 -3.69 3.02
CA ALA A 54 -10.31 -3.61 4.41
C ALA A 54 -9.13 -3.70 5.38
N ALA A 55 -9.24 -3.02 6.52
CA ALA A 55 -8.23 -3.11 7.58
C ALA A 55 -7.98 -4.57 7.97
N LEU A 56 -6.72 -4.92 8.20
CA LEU A 56 -6.38 -6.25 8.66
C LEU A 56 -6.89 -6.45 10.09
N PRO A 57 -7.49 -7.61 10.40
CA PRO A 57 -7.91 -7.95 11.76
C PRO A 57 -6.74 -8.43 12.64
N PHE A 58 -5.51 -8.33 12.13
CA PHE A 58 -4.28 -8.75 12.79
C PHE A 58 -3.13 -7.81 12.41
N THR A 59 -2.09 -7.78 13.25
CA THR A 59 -0.92 -6.92 13.07
C THR A 59 0.24 -7.70 12.43
N CYS A 60 0.91 -7.07 11.46
CA CYS A 60 2.07 -7.62 10.76
C CYS A 60 3.33 -6.75 10.87
N HIS A 61 3.35 -5.78 11.79
CA HIS A 61 4.48 -4.90 12.06
C HIS A 61 4.85 -4.96 13.54
N ASP A 62 6.11 -4.68 13.87
CA ASP A 62 6.47 -4.33 15.24
C ASP A 62 6.27 -2.82 15.42
N ALA A 63 5.26 -2.47 16.20
CA ALA A 63 4.86 -1.09 16.41
C ALA A 63 5.74 -0.37 17.44
N SER A 64 6.53 -1.11 18.23
CA SER A 64 7.11 -0.60 19.48
C SER A 64 7.99 0.65 19.34
N GLU A 65 8.61 0.87 18.18
CA GLU A 65 9.51 2.01 17.94
C GLU A 65 8.90 3.16 17.13
N TYR A 66 7.82 2.93 16.36
CA TYR A 66 7.31 3.90 15.37
C TYR A 66 5.76 3.93 15.23
N ASP A 67 5.00 3.38 16.19
CA ASP A 67 3.53 3.27 16.13
C ASP A 67 2.82 4.63 15.94
N ASP A 68 3.38 5.68 16.54
CA ASP A 68 2.83 7.03 16.55
C ASP A 68 3.25 7.87 15.32
N ILE A 69 4.19 7.38 14.51
CA ILE A 69 4.74 8.12 13.37
C ILE A 69 4.03 7.77 12.07
N PHE A 70 3.74 6.49 11.84
CA PHE A 70 3.22 6.01 10.56
C PHE A 70 1.74 5.60 10.65
N ASP A 71 0.96 5.91 9.60
CA ASP A 71 -0.39 5.37 9.44
C ASP A 71 -0.32 3.93 8.91
N TRP A 72 -0.12 2.96 9.79
CA TRP A 72 0.07 1.56 9.40
C TRP A 72 -1.08 0.99 8.57
N ASP A 73 -2.33 1.38 8.84
CA ASP A 73 -3.47 0.98 8.02
C ASP A 73 -3.31 1.48 6.57
N LEU A 74 -2.90 2.74 6.41
CA LEU A 74 -2.63 3.29 5.09
C LEU A 74 -1.47 2.59 4.38
N LEU A 75 -0.38 2.29 5.10
CA LEU A 75 0.75 1.55 4.52
C LEU A 75 0.33 0.16 4.05
N TYR A 76 -0.49 -0.55 4.83
CA TYR A 76 -1.04 -1.85 4.42
C TYR A 76 -1.86 -1.75 3.14
N ARG A 77 -2.76 -0.77 3.06
CA ARG A 77 -3.55 -0.54 1.85
C ARG A 77 -2.66 -0.26 0.65
N PHE A 78 -1.61 0.54 0.81
CA PHE A 78 -0.64 0.77 -0.25
C PHE A 78 0.08 -0.51 -0.69
N ILE A 79 0.56 -1.32 0.26
CA ILE A 79 1.22 -2.59 -0.03
C ILE A 79 0.30 -3.51 -0.84
N PHE A 80 -0.97 -3.64 -0.43
CA PHE A 80 -1.92 -4.54 -1.09
C PHE A 80 -2.43 -4.04 -2.44
N ALA A 81 -2.45 -2.71 -2.61
CA ALA A 81 -2.85 -2.04 -3.84
C ALA A 81 -1.73 -1.94 -4.88
N SER A 82 -0.48 -2.21 -4.49
CA SER A 82 0.68 -2.00 -5.34
C SER A 82 0.65 -2.88 -6.60
N ALA A 83 0.98 -2.28 -7.74
CA ALA A 83 1.10 -3.01 -9.01
C ALA A 83 2.50 -3.61 -9.18
N SER A 84 3.51 -3.00 -8.57
CA SER A 84 4.94 -3.30 -8.72
C SER A 84 5.49 -4.27 -7.67
N MET A 85 4.64 -4.80 -6.79
CA MET A 85 5.04 -5.66 -5.69
C MET A 85 4.05 -6.81 -5.48
N GLU A 86 4.58 -7.99 -5.21
CA GLU A 86 3.81 -9.12 -4.71
C GLU A 86 3.95 -9.24 -3.19
N TYR A 87 2.99 -9.88 -2.53
CA TYR A 87 3.07 -10.08 -1.09
C TYR A 87 2.43 -11.40 -0.67
N TYR A 88 2.82 -11.89 0.51
CA TYR A 88 2.19 -13.03 1.15
C TYR A 88 2.31 -12.93 2.67
N PHE A 89 1.43 -13.63 3.37
CA PHE A 89 1.48 -13.76 4.83
C PHE A 89 2.16 -15.06 5.21
N LYS A 90 3.00 -15.00 6.25
CA LYS A 90 3.62 -16.18 6.85
C LYS A 90 3.31 -16.20 8.34
N ILE A 91 2.66 -17.28 8.79
CA ILE A 91 2.37 -17.50 10.20
C ILE A 91 3.56 -18.24 10.82
N ASN A 92 4.33 -17.52 11.64
CA ASN A 92 5.42 -18.08 12.40
C ASN A 92 4.89 -18.66 13.71
N LYS A 93 5.07 -19.97 13.87
CA LYS A 93 4.75 -20.69 15.08
C LYS A 93 6.01 -20.83 15.91
N SER A 94 6.04 -20.17 17.06
CA SER A 94 6.96 -20.55 18.13
C SER A 94 6.22 -21.49 19.09
N GLN A 95 6.92 -22.47 19.66
CA GLN A 95 6.33 -23.35 20.68
C GLN A 95 5.99 -22.60 21.98
N ASP A 96 6.65 -21.45 22.21
CA ASP A 96 6.61 -20.72 23.48
C ASP A 96 5.99 -19.31 23.38
N SER A 97 5.46 -18.92 22.21
CA SER A 97 4.84 -17.59 22.03
C SER A 97 3.59 -17.65 21.16
N LEU A 98 2.74 -16.62 21.31
CA LEU A 98 1.62 -16.39 20.40
C LEU A 98 2.12 -16.38 18.94
N PRO A 99 1.40 -17.00 18.00
CA PRO A 99 1.78 -17.00 16.60
C PRO A 99 1.86 -15.57 16.06
N GLN A 100 2.95 -15.29 15.36
CA GLN A 100 3.20 -14.00 14.72
C GLN A 100 2.93 -14.13 13.22
N ILE A 101 2.36 -13.08 12.63
CA ILE A 101 2.01 -13.04 11.22
C ILE A 101 2.94 -12.04 10.54
N ASP A 102 3.87 -12.55 9.75
CA ASP A 102 4.76 -11.71 8.97
C ASP A 102 4.11 -11.38 7.64
N LEU A 103 4.14 -10.10 7.27
CA LEU A 103 3.85 -9.66 5.90
C LEU A 103 5.15 -9.62 5.11
N HIS A 104 5.29 -10.56 4.18
CA HIS A 104 6.38 -10.63 3.23
C HIS A 104 6.05 -9.85 1.96
N MET A 105 6.99 -9.03 1.52
CA MET A 105 6.94 -8.20 0.33
C MET A 105 8.01 -8.66 -0.64
N VAL A 106 7.58 -9.10 -1.83
CA VAL A 106 8.46 -9.58 -2.88
C VAL A 106 8.57 -8.51 -3.97
N VAL A 107 9.74 -7.88 -4.03
CA VAL A 107 10.06 -6.87 -5.02
C VAL A 107 10.86 -7.50 -6.15
N VAL A 108 10.36 -7.39 -7.38
CA VAL A 108 11.07 -7.86 -8.58
C VAL A 108 11.96 -6.73 -9.08
N LYS A 109 13.29 -6.91 -9.05
CA LYS A 109 14.25 -5.96 -9.63
C LYS A 109 14.84 -6.49 -10.94
N GLY A 110 14.90 -5.63 -11.95
CA GLY A 110 15.58 -5.87 -13.23
C GLY A 110 14.69 -6.52 -14.29
N SER A 111 14.84 -6.08 -15.54
CA SER A 111 14.13 -6.62 -16.72
C SER A 111 14.75 -7.91 -17.26
N GLU A 112 16.05 -8.11 -17.03
CA GLU A 112 16.83 -9.20 -17.66
C GLU A 112 17.19 -10.31 -16.67
N ASP A 113 17.66 -9.95 -15.46
CA ASP A 113 17.90 -10.88 -14.37
C ASP A 113 16.91 -10.59 -13.24
N ARG A 114 15.78 -11.32 -13.20
CA ARG A 114 14.70 -11.17 -12.21
C ARG A 114 15.19 -11.45 -10.78
N GLN A 115 15.94 -10.54 -10.18
CA GLN A 115 16.33 -10.63 -8.79
C GLN A 115 15.12 -10.30 -7.94
N MET A 116 14.49 -11.34 -7.39
CA MET A 116 13.43 -11.21 -6.41
C MET A 116 14.05 -10.96 -5.04
N THR A 117 13.69 -9.85 -4.42
CA THR A 117 14.04 -9.58 -3.02
C THR A 117 12.81 -9.76 -2.16
N ASP A 118 12.86 -10.72 -1.24
CA ASP A 118 11.85 -10.92 -0.19
C ASP A 118 12.23 -10.08 1.04
N LYS A 119 11.29 -9.26 1.52
CA LYS A 119 11.44 -8.38 2.69
C LYS A 119 10.27 -8.58 3.64
N ILE A 120 10.56 -8.72 4.93
CA ILE A 120 9.54 -8.78 5.98
C ILE A 120 9.26 -7.35 6.46
N LEU A 121 7.99 -6.95 6.50
CA LEU A 121 7.60 -5.59 6.90
C LEU A 121 8.10 -5.23 8.31
N ALA A 122 7.98 -6.16 9.26
CA ALA A 122 8.42 -5.96 10.64
C ALA A 122 9.94 -5.75 10.79
N GLU A 123 10.73 -6.13 9.79
CA GLU A 123 12.20 -5.94 9.81
C GLU A 123 12.64 -4.64 9.13
N LEU A 124 11.70 -3.86 8.59
CA LEU A 124 12.02 -2.63 7.89
C LEU A 124 12.34 -1.51 8.86
N TRP A 125 13.40 -0.78 8.55
CA TRP A 125 13.79 0.42 9.28
C TRP A 125 12.90 1.59 8.85
N SER A 126 12.77 2.60 9.70
CA SER A 126 11.92 3.78 9.45
C SER A 126 12.16 4.45 8.09
N PHE A 127 13.42 4.60 7.66
CA PHE A 127 13.74 5.17 6.34
C PHE A 127 13.25 4.30 5.16
N GLN A 128 13.15 2.98 5.35
CA GLN A 128 12.59 2.08 4.35
C GLN A 128 11.07 2.22 4.30
N ILE A 129 10.41 2.36 5.46
CA ILE A 129 8.97 2.62 5.56
C ILE A 129 8.61 3.95 4.89
N ILE A 130 9.34 5.03 5.19
CA ILE A 130 9.19 6.34 4.53
C ILE A 130 9.28 6.19 3.01
N ARG A 131 10.26 5.42 2.54
CA ARG A 131 10.45 5.17 1.11
C ARG A 131 9.30 4.38 0.49
N LEU A 132 8.69 3.45 1.22
CA LEU A 132 7.51 2.71 0.74
C LEU A 132 6.32 3.64 0.51
N TYR A 133 6.02 4.53 1.46
CA TYR A 133 4.96 5.54 1.28
C TYR A 133 5.16 6.36 0.02
N TYR A 134 6.39 6.84 -0.18
CA TYR A 134 6.72 7.65 -1.35
C TYR A 134 6.54 6.87 -2.65
N ILE A 135 7.08 5.65 -2.73
CA ILE A 135 6.97 4.80 -3.93
C ILE A 135 5.51 4.46 -4.23
N PHE A 136 4.75 4.02 -3.23
CA PHE A 136 3.38 3.59 -3.46
C PHE A 136 2.45 4.75 -3.74
N LEU A 137 2.59 5.91 -3.09
CA LEU A 137 1.79 7.07 -3.43
C LEU A 137 2.08 7.54 -4.87
N ARG A 138 3.36 7.60 -5.28
CA ARG A 138 3.73 7.88 -6.67
C ARG A 138 3.07 6.90 -7.63
N GLU A 139 3.17 5.60 -7.35
CA GLU A 139 2.57 4.54 -8.15
C GLU A 139 1.05 4.72 -8.28
N GLN A 140 0.35 5.06 -7.20
CA GLN A 140 -1.10 5.28 -7.24
C GLN A 140 -1.48 6.51 -8.09
N ILE A 141 -0.69 7.58 -8.02
CA ILE A 141 -0.90 8.78 -8.85
C ILE A 141 -0.70 8.43 -10.33
N GLU A 142 0.40 7.75 -10.66
CA GLU A 142 0.70 7.30 -12.02
C GLU A 142 -0.40 6.37 -12.55
N LEU A 143 -0.84 5.40 -11.74
CA LEU A 143 -1.90 4.46 -12.09
C LEU A 143 -3.22 5.18 -12.43
N PHE A 144 -3.63 6.16 -11.62
CA PHE A 144 -4.85 6.93 -11.88
C PHE A 144 -4.73 7.79 -13.14
N VAL A 145 -3.58 8.40 -13.38
CA VAL A 145 -3.34 9.19 -14.60
C VAL A 145 -3.36 8.32 -15.85
N ILE A 146 -2.73 7.14 -15.81
CA ILE A 146 -2.75 6.20 -16.94
C ILE A 146 -4.17 5.72 -17.21
N SER A 147 -4.96 5.46 -16.17
CA SER A 147 -6.35 4.99 -16.33
C SER A 147 -7.23 5.97 -17.10
N LEU A 148 -6.97 7.28 -17.02
CA LEU A 148 -7.70 8.29 -17.80
C LEU A 148 -7.52 8.14 -19.31
N VAL A 149 -6.39 7.60 -19.75
CA VAL A 149 -6.09 7.38 -21.17
C VAL A 149 -6.80 6.11 -21.68
N GLU A 150 -7.13 5.19 -20.79
CA GLU A 150 -7.78 3.92 -21.14
C GLU A 150 -9.29 3.90 -20.89
N GLU A 151 -9.88 4.94 -20.29
CA GLU A 151 -11.33 5.05 -20.05
C GLU A 151 -12.20 5.09 -21.33
N ASP A 152 -11.58 5.20 -22.52
CA ASP A 152 -12.28 5.04 -23.81
C ASP A 152 -12.60 3.56 -24.16
N ASP A 153 -12.10 2.59 -23.38
CA ASP A 153 -12.44 1.17 -23.48
C ASP A 153 -13.07 0.67 -22.15
N GLU A 154 -14.35 0.27 -22.18
CA GLU A 154 -15.12 -0.24 -21.01
C GLU A 154 -14.49 -1.48 -20.33
N ASP A 155 -13.48 -2.10 -20.96
CA ASP A 155 -12.71 -3.27 -20.51
C ASP A 155 -11.19 -2.95 -20.38
N SER A 156 -10.84 -1.75 -19.92
CA SER A 156 -9.43 -1.37 -19.77
C SER A 156 -8.65 -2.34 -18.87
N SER A 157 -7.47 -2.74 -19.35
CA SER A 157 -6.62 -3.74 -18.67
C SER A 157 -6.24 -3.32 -17.24
N PHE A 158 -6.19 -2.01 -16.98
CA PHE A 158 -5.91 -1.43 -15.69
C PHE A 158 -7.05 -1.63 -14.69
N THR A 159 -8.31 -1.48 -15.13
CA THR A 159 -9.47 -1.75 -14.29
C THR A 159 -9.51 -3.22 -13.87
N GLN A 160 -9.14 -4.13 -14.78
CA GLN A 160 -9.06 -5.56 -14.44
C GLN A 160 -7.92 -5.84 -13.45
N SER A 161 -6.74 -5.26 -13.62
CA SER A 161 -5.62 -5.39 -12.69
C SER A 161 -5.98 -4.97 -11.26
N MET A 162 -6.69 -3.84 -11.10
CA MET A 162 -7.17 -3.39 -9.79
C MET A 162 -8.16 -4.37 -9.16
N LYS A 163 -9.11 -4.92 -9.95
CA LYS A 163 -10.06 -5.94 -9.49
C LYS A 163 -9.34 -7.23 -9.06
N ASP A 164 -8.32 -7.64 -9.81
CA ASP A 164 -7.53 -8.83 -9.51
C ASP A 164 -6.76 -8.66 -8.19
N ARG A 165 -6.17 -7.47 -7.96
CA ARG A 165 -5.49 -7.14 -6.70
C ARG A 165 -6.43 -7.16 -5.49
N ILE A 166 -7.64 -6.60 -5.63
CA ILE A 166 -8.67 -6.64 -4.58
C ILE A 166 -9.07 -8.09 -4.27
N THR A 167 -9.32 -8.88 -5.31
CA THR A 167 -9.70 -10.31 -5.17
C THR A 167 -8.58 -11.11 -4.50
N HIS A 168 -7.33 -10.89 -4.92
CA HIS A 168 -6.16 -11.53 -4.34
C HIS A 168 -6.00 -11.21 -2.85
N PHE A 169 -6.17 -9.95 -2.47
CA PHE A 169 -6.15 -9.51 -1.08
C PHE A 169 -7.21 -10.24 -0.25
N GLN A 170 -8.46 -10.28 -0.72
CA GLN A 170 -9.56 -10.94 -0.02
C GLN A 170 -9.25 -12.43 0.21
N LEU A 171 -8.80 -13.14 -0.84
CA LEU A 171 -8.43 -14.55 -0.76
C LEU A 171 -7.31 -14.80 0.28
N LEU A 172 -6.25 -13.99 0.25
CA LEU A 172 -5.13 -14.15 1.18
C LEU A 172 -5.56 -13.86 2.63
N LYS A 173 -6.32 -12.79 2.85
CA LYS A 173 -6.85 -12.43 4.17
C LYS A 173 -7.72 -13.55 4.74
N ASP A 174 -8.65 -14.08 3.95
CA ASP A 174 -9.55 -15.14 4.38
C ASP A 174 -8.80 -16.44 4.69
N LYS A 175 -7.77 -16.77 3.88
CA LYS A 175 -6.90 -17.92 4.14
C LYS A 175 -6.18 -17.81 5.48
N VAL A 176 -5.64 -16.62 5.80
CA VAL A 176 -4.98 -16.37 7.08
C VAL A 176 -5.99 -16.47 8.23
N LEU A 177 -7.17 -15.89 8.08
CA LEU A 177 -8.22 -15.97 9.11
C LEU A 177 -8.63 -17.42 9.42
N ILE A 178 -8.88 -18.22 8.39
CA ILE A 178 -9.19 -19.65 8.55
C ILE A 178 -8.04 -20.37 9.28
N GLU A 179 -6.80 -20.07 8.91
CA GLU A 179 -5.64 -20.69 9.53
C GLU A 179 -5.49 -20.27 11.01
N LEU A 180 -5.79 -19.02 11.37
CA LEU A 180 -5.80 -18.55 12.75
C LEU A 180 -6.94 -19.16 13.58
N GLU A 181 -8.14 -19.31 13.00
CA GLU A 181 -9.28 -19.99 13.64
C GLU A 181 -8.94 -21.45 13.96
N LEU A 182 -8.29 -22.16 13.03
CA LEU A 182 -7.82 -23.53 13.25
C LEU A 182 -6.82 -23.66 14.41
N TYR A 183 -6.17 -22.56 14.78
CA TYR A 183 -5.25 -22.51 15.92
C TYR A 183 -5.88 -21.94 17.20
N GLU A 184 -7.20 -21.69 17.22
CA GLU A 184 -7.93 -21.08 18.34
C GLU A 184 -7.39 -19.68 18.72
N LEU A 185 -6.90 -18.91 17.74
CA LEU A 185 -6.28 -17.59 17.95
C LEU A 185 -7.21 -16.40 17.66
N VAL A 186 -8.46 -16.67 17.27
CA VAL A 186 -9.50 -15.68 16.93
C VAL A 186 -10.76 -15.98 17.73
#